data_AF-A0A2S2PBF0-F1
#
_entry.id   AF-A0A2S2PBF0-F1
#
_cell.length_a   1.000
_cell.length_b   1.000
_cell.length_c   1.000
_cell.angle_alpha   90.00
_cell.angle_beta   90.00
_cell.angle_gamma   90.00
#
_symmetry.space_group_name_H-M   'P 1'
#
loop_
_entity.id
_entity.type
_entity.pdbx_description
1 polymer ?
#
loop_
_entity_poly.entity_id
_entity_poly.type
_entity_poly.pdbx_seq_one_letter_code
_entity_poly.pdbx_strand_id
1 'polypeptide(L)'
;LSIVNDSGFKKIINPILESFGNTFSIDQRNVRKNVIETANLVVNDLKNLVKNRILSLKIDGATRLDKSILGINVQFISDESTLVVKTLAMIELTESHTANYLKKKVLEVLNKYDIKQ
;
A
#
# COMPACT_ATOMS: atom_id res chain seq x y z
N LEU A 1 11.16 5.13 10.09
CA LEU A 1 10.50 4.93 11.40
C LEU A 1 11.30 5.47 12.60
N SER A 2 12.46 6.11 12.40
CA SER A 2 13.25 6.71 13.51
C SER A 2 12.48 7.76 14.31
N ILE A 3 11.46 8.40 13.71
CA ILE A 3 10.58 9.37 14.36
C ILE A 3 9.87 8.84 15.61
N VAL A 4 9.60 7.53 15.71
CA VAL A 4 8.99 6.94 16.91
C VAL A 4 9.94 7.00 18.12
N ASN A 5 11.24 7.08 17.85
CA ASN A 5 12.27 7.24 18.87
C ASN A 5 12.63 8.71 19.13
N ASP A 6 12.07 9.65 18.36
CA ASP A 6 12.35 11.07 18.50
C ASP A 6 11.91 11.59 19.88
N SER A 7 12.69 12.53 20.41
CA SER A 7 12.44 13.11 21.73
C SER A 7 11.15 13.94 21.77
N GLY A 8 10.82 14.65 20.69
CA GLY A 8 9.57 15.39 20.56
C GLY A 8 8.37 14.45 20.52
N PHE A 9 8.46 13.38 19.71
CA PHE A 9 7.42 12.35 19.68
C PHE A 9 7.18 11.72 21.06
N LYS A 10 8.24 11.33 21.77
CA LYS A 10 8.14 10.73 23.11
C LYS A 10 7.56 11.69 24.15
N LYS A 11 7.90 12.98 24.09
CA LYS A 11 7.31 13.99 25.00
C LYS A 11 5.80 14.11 24.85
N ILE A 12 5.27 13.87 23.65
CA ILE A 12 3.83 13.91 23.37
C ILE A 12 3.17 12.60 23.78
N ILE A 13 3.78 11.46 23.45
CA ILE A 13 3.15 10.14 23.60
C ILE A 13 3.30 9.56 25.00
N ASN A 14 4.44 9.75 25.68
CA ASN A 14 4.67 9.13 26.99
C ASN A 14 3.63 9.51 28.05
N PRO A 15 3.20 10.78 28.21
CA PRO A 15 2.16 11.11 29.19
C PRO A 15 0.82 10.38 28.91
N ILE A 16 0.52 10.13 27.64
CA ILE A 16 -0.67 9.38 27.24
C ILE A 16 -0.49 7.90 27.65
N LEU A 17 0.66 7.29 27.35
CA LEU A 17 0.96 5.91 27.75
C LEU A 17 0.90 5.72 29.27
N GLU A 18 1.44 6.69 30.03
CA GLU A 18 1.39 6.72 31.49
C GLU A 18 -0.05 6.76 32.01
N SER A 19 -0.93 7.55 31.38
CA SER A 19 -2.36 7.58 31.74
C SER A 19 -3.08 6.24 31.54
N PHE A 20 -2.57 5.39 30.63
CA PHE A 20 -3.04 4.01 30.42
C PHE A 20 -2.26 2.97 31.26
N GLY A 21 -1.49 3.42 32.25
CA GLY A 21 -0.72 2.55 33.15
C GLY A 21 0.46 1.85 32.48
N ASN A 22 0.95 2.36 31.35
CA ASN A 22 2.06 1.78 30.58
C ASN A 22 1.84 0.30 30.18
N THR A 23 0.58 -0.09 29.95
CA THR A 23 0.17 -1.45 29.57
C THR A 23 0.64 -1.85 28.16
N PHE A 24 1.02 -0.86 27.33
CA PHE A 24 1.60 -1.06 26.01
C PHE A 24 2.71 -0.04 25.76
N SER A 25 3.56 -0.35 24.78
CA SER A 25 4.63 0.55 24.32
C SER A 25 4.44 0.87 22.84
N ILE A 26 4.96 2.00 22.39
CA ILE A 26 5.05 2.36 20.97
C ILE A 26 6.53 2.47 20.63
N ASP A 27 7.03 1.52 19.85
CA ASP A 27 8.42 1.45 19.41
C ASP A 27 8.52 1.16 17.91
N GLN A 28 9.70 1.34 17.33
CA GLN A 28 9.90 1.11 15.90
C GLN A 28 9.54 -0.32 15.46
N ARG A 29 9.74 -1.33 16.31
CA ARG A 29 9.49 -2.73 15.98
C ARG A 29 7.99 -3.01 15.96
N ASN A 30 7.26 -2.57 16.98
CA ASN A 30 5.82 -2.82 17.06
C ASN A 30 5.03 -2.00 16.03
N VAL A 31 5.44 -0.76 15.75
CA VAL A 31 4.84 0.03 14.67
C VAL A 31 5.10 -0.63 13.31
N ARG A 32 6.33 -1.09 13.05
CA ARG A 32 6.63 -1.79 11.79
C ARG A 32 5.82 -3.07 11.65
N LYS A 33 5.72 -3.87 12.72
CA LYS A 33 4.90 -5.08 12.74
C LYS A 33 3.43 -4.76 12.44
N ASN A 34 2.87 -3.77 13.14
CA ASN A 34 1.47 -3.37 12.96
C ASN A 34 1.19 -2.87 11.53
N VAL A 35 2.09 -2.06 10.94
CA VAL A 35 1.97 -1.63 9.53
C VAL A 35 1.92 -2.82 8.58
N ILE A 36 2.78 -3.84 8.77
CA ILE A 36 2.79 -5.04 7.92
C ILE A 36 1.48 -5.83 8.09
N GLU A 37 1.04 -6.05 9.33
CA GLU A 37 -0.20 -6.76 9.63
C GLU A 37 -1.42 -6.06 9.02
N THR A 38 -1.55 -4.74 9.22
CA THR A 38 -2.61 -3.95 8.61
C THR A 38 -2.53 -3.95 7.09
N ALA A 39 -1.33 -3.87 6.50
CA ALA A 39 -1.17 -3.96 5.06
C ALA A 39 -1.64 -5.32 4.50
N ASN A 40 -1.38 -6.41 5.21
CA ASN A 40 -1.87 -7.74 4.81
C ASN A 40 -3.40 -7.83 4.87
N LEU A 41 -4.04 -7.21 5.88
CA LEU A 41 -5.50 -7.12 5.94
C LEU A 41 -6.05 -6.35 4.72
N VAL A 42 -5.49 -5.19 4.41
CA VAL A 42 -5.89 -4.39 3.23
C VAL A 42 -5.68 -5.17 1.93
N VAL A 43 -4.59 -5.94 1.81
CA VAL A 43 -4.36 -6.80 0.64
C VAL A 43 -5.44 -7.87 0.53
N ASN A 44 -5.80 -8.54 1.63
CA ASN A 44 -6.86 -9.55 1.63
C ASN A 44 -8.23 -8.94 1.30
N ASP A 45 -8.54 -7.77 1.83
CA ASP A 45 -9.78 -7.05 1.51
C ASP A 45 -9.84 -6.70 0.02
N LEU A 46 -8.74 -6.21 -0.54
CA LEU A 46 -8.65 -5.92 -1.97
C LEU A 46 -8.76 -7.17 -2.83
N LYS A 47 -8.12 -8.29 -2.45
CA LYS A 47 -8.27 -9.59 -3.12
C LYS A 47 -9.74 -10.01 -3.20
N ASN A 48 -10.45 -9.93 -2.07
CA ASN A 48 -11.87 -10.26 -2.03
C ASN A 48 -12.70 -9.29 -2.87
N LEU A 49 -12.37 -7.99 -2.82
CA LEU A 49 -13.08 -6.95 -3.56
C LEU A 49 -12.99 -7.16 -5.08
N VAL A 50 -11.81 -7.51 -5.60
CA VAL A 50 -11.57 -7.64 -7.06
C VAL A 50 -11.92 -9.02 -7.61
N LYS A 51 -12.18 -10.00 -6.75
CA LYS A 51 -12.42 -11.39 -7.12
C LYS A 51 -13.65 -11.52 -8.04
N ASN A 52 -13.47 -12.23 -9.15
CA ASN A 52 -14.53 -12.54 -10.12
C ASN A 52 -15.27 -11.31 -10.69
N ARG A 53 -14.61 -10.14 -10.74
CA ARG A 53 -15.16 -8.92 -11.32
C ARG A 53 -14.52 -8.61 -12.67
N ILE A 54 -15.24 -7.89 -13.52
CA ILE A 54 -14.67 -7.25 -14.71
C ILE A 54 -13.96 -5.99 -14.23
N LEU A 55 -12.66 -5.90 -14.50
CA LEU A 55 -11.79 -4.86 -13.99
C LEU A 55 -11.17 -4.08 -15.14
N SER A 56 -11.04 -2.77 -14.96
CA SER A 56 -10.16 -1.91 -15.75
C SER A 56 -8.91 -1.58 -14.93
N LEU A 57 -7.76 -1.50 -15.60
CA LEU A 57 -6.51 -1.07 -14.98
C LEU A 57 -6.18 0.34 -15.45
N LYS A 58 -5.91 1.24 -14.50
CA LYS A 58 -5.31 2.54 -14.77
C LYS A 58 -3.84 2.49 -14.36
N ILE A 59 -2.97 2.67 -15.36
CA ILE A 59 -1.51 2.60 -15.18
C ILE A 59 -0.94 3.99 -15.46
N ASP A 60 -0.43 4.63 -14.42
CA ASP A 60 0.11 5.98 -14.46
C ASP A 60 1.63 5.95 -14.20
N GLY A 61 2.42 6.71 -14.96
CA GLY A 61 3.86 6.86 -14.74
C GLY A 61 4.21 8.31 -14.43
N ALA A 62 5.03 8.55 -13.41
CA ALA A 62 5.54 9.88 -13.06
C ALA A 62 7.04 9.82 -12.78
N THR A 63 7.81 10.80 -13.27
CA THR A 63 9.26 10.89 -13.04
C THR A 63 9.61 12.22 -12.39
N ARG A 64 10.38 12.20 -11.28
CA ARG A 64 10.89 13.40 -10.61
C ARG A 64 12.23 13.11 -9.92
N LEU A 65 13.22 13.97 -10.13
CA LEU A 65 14.56 13.86 -9.50
C LEU A 65 15.13 12.43 -9.59
N ASP A 66 15.17 11.90 -10.82
CA ASP A 66 15.64 10.54 -11.15
C ASP A 66 14.85 9.37 -10.53
N LYS A 67 13.70 9.66 -9.93
CA LYS A 67 12.76 8.65 -9.45
C LYS A 67 11.57 8.54 -10.36
N SER A 68 11.46 7.38 -11.01
CA SER A 68 10.30 7.00 -11.79
C SER A 68 9.37 6.15 -10.93
N ILE A 69 8.10 6.53 -10.83
CA ILE A 69 7.08 5.78 -10.10
C ILE A 69 5.99 5.32 -11.06
N LEU A 70 5.65 4.03 -10.99
CA LEU A 70 4.51 3.42 -11.66
C LEU A 70 3.37 3.24 -10.65
N GLY A 71 2.29 3.98 -10.84
CA GLY A 71 1.03 3.79 -10.14
C GLY A 71 0.14 2.81 -10.90
N ILE A 72 -0.40 1.82 -10.18
CA ILE A 72 -1.34 0.84 -10.73
C ILE A 72 -2.60 0.90 -9.88
N ASN A 73 -3.71 1.28 -10.51
CA ASN A 73 -5.03 1.30 -9.89
C ASN A 73 -5.95 0.31 -10.61
N VAL A 74 -6.87 -0.29 -9.85
CA VAL A 74 -8.01 -1.02 -10.39
C VAL A 74 -9.25 -0.12 -10.37
N GLN A 75 -10.06 -0.23 -11.41
CA GLN A 75 -11.28 0.54 -11.59
C GLN A 75 -12.41 -0.39 -12.05
N PHE A 76 -13.56 -0.34 -11.39
CA PHE A 76 -14.76 -1.12 -11.76
C PHE A 76 -16.03 -0.44 -11.26
N ILE A 77 -17.19 -0.89 -11.74
CA ILE A 77 -18.51 -0.45 -11.27
C ILE A 77 -18.96 -1.40 -10.16
N SER A 78 -19.34 -0.85 -8.99
CA SER A 78 -19.86 -1.63 -7.87
C SER A 78 -21.28 -2.15 -8.15
N ASP A 79 -21.76 -3.02 -7.26
CA ASP A 79 -23.11 -3.59 -7.36
C ASP A 79 -24.20 -2.50 -7.18
N GLU A 80 -23.86 -1.41 -6.48
CA GLU A 80 -24.67 -0.19 -6.34
C GLU A 80 -24.50 0.80 -7.51
N SER A 81 -23.92 0.37 -8.63
CA SER A 81 -23.67 1.20 -9.82
C SER A 81 -22.76 2.41 -9.58
N THR A 82 -21.87 2.34 -8.59
CA THR A 82 -20.91 3.41 -8.30
C THR A 82 -19.52 3.10 -8.85
N LEU A 83 -18.79 4.13 -9.27
CA LEU A 83 -17.42 3.96 -9.73
C LEU A 83 -16.48 3.73 -8.54
N VAL A 84 -15.82 2.58 -8.50
CA VAL A 84 -14.81 2.25 -7.49
C VAL A 84 -13.43 2.33 -8.12
N VAL A 85 -12.53 3.08 -7.48
CA VAL A 85 -11.10 3.16 -7.83
C VAL A 85 -10.28 2.80 -6.60
N LYS A 86 -9.35 1.85 -6.74
CA LYS A 86 -8.44 1.43 -5.66
C LYS A 86 -7.01 1.32 -6.17
N THR A 87 -6.07 1.85 -5.40
CA THR A 87 -4.63 1.70 -5.69
C THR A 87 -4.15 0.31 -5.29
N LEU A 88 -3.55 -0.41 -6.24
CA LEU A 88 -2.91 -1.70 -6.01
C LEU A 88 -1.43 -1.54 -5.68
N ALA A 89 -0.73 -0.63 -6.37
CA ALA A 89 0.70 -0.42 -6.15
C ALA A 89 1.17 0.96 -6.58
N MET A 90 2.20 1.44 -5.87
CA MET A 90 3.08 2.53 -6.30
C MET A 90 4.49 1.96 -6.28
N ILE A 91 5.08 1.75 -7.47
CA ILE A 91 6.34 1.02 -7.63
C ILE A 91 7.41 1.99 -8.15
N GLU A 92 8.55 2.06 -7.46
CA GLU A 92 9.72 2.74 -8.01
C GLU A 92 10.34 1.88 -9.14
N LEU A 93 10.45 2.47 -10.33
CA LEU A 93 11.07 1.88 -11.50
C LEU A 93 12.55 2.24 -11.49
N THR A 94 13.39 1.24 -11.30
CA THR A 94 14.85 1.38 -11.21
C THR A 94 15.59 1.01 -12.50
N GLU A 95 14.85 0.66 -13.55
CA GLU A 95 15.37 0.21 -14.84
C GLU A 95 14.74 1.01 -15.97
N SER A 96 15.27 0.86 -17.18
CA SER A 96 14.66 1.43 -18.39
C SER A 96 13.22 0.94 -18.57
N HIS A 97 12.30 1.86 -18.87
CA HIS A 97 10.86 1.60 -18.99
C HIS A 97 10.48 0.85 -20.28
N THR A 98 11.14 -0.29 -20.53
CA THR A 98 10.82 -1.16 -21.67
C THR A 98 9.44 -1.79 -21.47
N ALA A 99 8.77 -2.12 -22.57
CA ALA A 99 7.49 -2.83 -22.53
C ALA A 99 7.55 -4.12 -21.71
N ASN A 100 8.64 -4.90 -21.83
CA ASN A 100 8.83 -6.13 -21.06
C ASN A 100 8.96 -5.87 -19.56
N TYR A 101 9.71 -4.84 -19.16
CA TYR A 101 9.89 -4.50 -17.76
C TYR A 101 8.58 -4.02 -17.11
N LEU A 102 7.86 -3.12 -17.79
CA LEU A 102 6.56 -2.63 -17.31
C LEU A 102 5.53 -3.75 -17.23
N LYS A 103 5.45 -4.62 -18.26
CA LYS A 103 4.59 -5.80 -18.24
C LYS A 103 4.89 -6.69 -17.04
N LYS A 104 6.17 -6.98 -16.78
CA LYS A 104 6.60 -7.77 -15.62
C LYS A 104 6.12 -7.14 -14.31
N LYS A 105 6.30 -5.83 -14.12
CA LYS A 105 5.84 -5.12 -12.91
C LYS A 105 4.33 -5.13 -12.74
N VAL A 106 3.58 -4.99 -13.82
CA VAL A 106 2.12 -5.10 -13.79
C VAL A 106 1.68 -6.51 -13.39
N LEU A 107 2.26 -7.55 -14.01
CA LEU A 107 1.93 -8.95 -13.69
C LEU A 107 2.28 -9.34 -12.25
N GLU A 108 3.42 -8.87 -11.72
CA GLU A 108 3.79 -9.04 -10.31
C GLU A 108 2.70 -8.50 -9.37
N VAL A 109 2.13 -7.33 -9.69
CA VAL A 109 1.03 -6.74 -8.92
C VAL A 109 -0.26 -7.53 -9.08
N LEU A 110 -0.66 -7.88 -10.31
CA LEU A 110 -1.90 -8.65 -10.52
C LEU A 110 -1.87 -10.00 -9.80
N ASN A 111 -0.72 -10.69 -9.83
CA ASN A 111 -0.52 -11.95 -9.11
C ASN A 111 -0.59 -11.77 -7.60
N LYS A 112 -0.08 -10.66 -7.05
CA LYS A 112 -0.20 -10.36 -5.60
C LYS A 112 -1.66 -10.27 -5.14
N TYR A 113 -2.57 -9.84 -6.03
CA TYR A 113 -4.00 -9.67 -5.74
C TYR A 113 -4.89 -10.80 -6.31
N ASP A 114 -4.30 -11.92 -6.77
CA ASP A 114 -4.99 -13.06 -7.37
C ASP A 114 -5.90 -12.69 -8.56
N ILE A 115 -5.55 -11.62 -9.30
CA ILE A 115 -6.28 -11.17 -10.49
C ILE A 115 -5.81 -12.00 -11.68
N LYS A 116 -6.70 -12.81 -12.26
CA LYS A 116 -6.43 -13.61 -13.46
C LYS A 116 -6.29 -12.71 -14.69
N GLN A 117 -5.35 -13.07 -15.57
CA GLN A 117 -5.06 -12.35 -16.82
C GLN A 117 -5.49 -13.17 -18.03
#